data_AF-A0A3A5VPH0-F1
#
_entry.id   AF-A0A3A5VPH0-F1
#
_cell.length_a   1.000
_cell.length_b   1.000
_cell.length_c   1.000
_cell.angle_alpha   90.00
_cell.angle_beta   90.00
_cell.angle_gamma   90.00
#
_symmetry.space_group_name_H-M   'P 1'
#
loop_
_entity.id
_entity.type
_entity.pdbx_description
1 polymer ?
#
loop_
_entity_poly.entity_id
_entity_poly.type
_entity_poly.pdbx_seq_one_letter_code
_entity_poly.pdbx_strand_id
1 'polypeptide(L)'
;MNGRTVEDWMGHEPVDEWEAMMKRVAAFHHKHDFAGQNGHDMGYRMALTIEELGELAAAITKGKPLEECAEEMADVLILLMGHSLAMEIDLKAAFEKKYARIMKREALQGRLGVRVTEYRPE
;
A
#
# COMPACT_ATOMS: atom_id res chain seq x y z
N MET A 1 12.49 10.88 0.64
CA MET A 1 11.23 11.62 0.43
C MET A 1 10.49 11.42 1.73
N ASN A 2 10.57 12.41 2.61
CA ASN A 2 10.08 12.27 3.98
C ASN A 2 8.56 12.45 3.93
N GLY A 3 7.85 11.48 4.50
CA GLY A 3 6.41 11.53 4.71
C GLY A 3 6.06 12.37 5.92
N ARG A 4 4.76 12.46 6.17
CA ARG A 4 4.18 13.07 7.38
C ARG A 4 4.03 12.02 8.46
N THR A 5 4.22 12.42 9.72
CA THR A 5 3.90 11.60 10.88
C THR A 5 2.39 11.39 11.02
N VAL A 6 1.96 10.51 11.94
CA VAL A 6 0.54 10.31 12.24
C VAL A 6 -0.08 11.61 12.74
N GLU A 7 0.61 12.32 13.63
CA GLU A 7 0.21 13.60 14.22
C GLU A 7 0.07 14.69 13.15
N ASP A 8 1.03 14.77 12.22
CA ASP A 8 0.98 15.70 11.09
C ASP A 8 -0.25 15.44 10.21
N TRP A 9 -0.57 14.17 9.92
CA TRP A 9 -1.77 13.81 9.17
C TRP A 9 -3.07 14.15 9.91
N MET A 10 -3.10 14.00 11.23
CA MET A 10 -4.26 14.35 12.05
C MET A 10 -4.53 15.86 12.04
N GLY A 11 -3.47 16.68 12.07
CA GLY A 11 -3.56 18.14 11.99
C GLY A 11 -3.75 18.70 10.57
N HIS A 12 -3.52 17.89 9.53
CA HIS A 12 -3.59 18.32 8.13
C HIS A 12 -5.02 18.43 7.62
N GLU A 13 -5.34 19.47 6.85
CA GLU A 13 -6.62 19.59 6.14
C GLU A 13 -6.48 19.01 4.72
N PRO A 14 -7.16 17.89 4.39
CA PRO A 14 -7.01 17.25 3.07
C PRO A 14 -7.47 18.15 1.93
N VAL A 15 -6.67 18.23 0.87
CA VAL A 15 -7.01 18.96 -0.36
C VAL A 15 -7.37 18.06 -1.54
N ASP A 16 -7.13 16.76 -1.43
CA ASP A 16 -7.46 15.74 -2.44
C ASP A 16 -7.90 14.41 -1.82
N GLU A 17 -8.38 13.47 -2.65
CA GLU A 17 -8.85 12.16 -2.19
C GLU A 17 -7.75 11.31 -1.54
N TRP A 18 -6.51 11.42 -2.04
CA TRP A 18 -5.38 10.69 -1.48
C TRP A 18 -5.10 11.14 -0.04
N GLU A 19 -5.03 12.44 0.19
CA GLU A 19 -4.83 13.01 1.51
C GLU A 19 -6.00 12.68 2.44
N ALA A 20 -7.24 12.66 1.92
CA ALA A 20 -8.41 12.26 2.71
C ALA A 20 -8.31 10.79 3.14
N MET A 21 -7.83 9.90 2.27
CA MET A 21 -7.58 8.51 2.61
C MET A 21 -6.44 8.37 3.63
N MET A 22 -5.30 9.03 3.41
CA MET A 22 -4.17 8.99 4.36
C MET A 22 -4.54 9.51 5.74
N LYS A 23 -5.33 10.59 5.83
CA LYS A 23 -5.84 11.11 7.11
C LYS A 23 -6.73 10.11 7.83
N ARG A 24 -7.58 9.35 7.11
CA ARG A 24 -8.40 8.28 7.71
C ARG A 24 -7.55 7.13 8.25
N VAL A 25 -6.52 6.70 7.52
CA VAL A 25 -5.59 5.65 7.99
C VAL A 25 -4.76 6.13 9.18
N ALA A 26 -4.32 7.39 9.18
CA ALA A 26 -3.65 8.00 10.33
C ALA A 26 -4.56 8.08 11.56
N ALA A 27 -5.83 8.46 11.39
CA ALA A 27 -6.81 8.45 12.47
C ALA A 27 -7.03 7.03 13.03
N PHE A 28 -7.03 6.01 12.18
CA PHE A 28 -7.10 4.61 12.61
C PHE A 28 -5.86 4.23 13.43
N HIS A 29 -4.66 4.56 12.97
CA HIS A 29 -3.41 4.32 13.70
C HIS A 29 -3.37 5.03 15.06
N HIS A 30 -3.82 6.28 15.11
CA HIS A 30 -3.88 7.07 16.34
C HIS A 30 -4.90 6.51 17.32
N LYS A 31 -6.12 6.19 16.85
CA LYS A 31 -7.20 5.62 17.66
C LYS A 31 -6.78 4.35 18.40
N HIS A 32 -5.97 3.52 17.76
CA HIS A 32 -5.52 2.24 18.29
C HIS A 32 -4.10 2.26 18.85
N ASP A 33 -3.46 3.44 18.97
CA ASP A 33 -2.09 3.61 19.44
C ASP A 33 -1.11 2.55 18.89
N PHE A 34 -1.12 2.37 17.56
CA PHE A 34 -0.28 1.34 16.94
C PHE A 34 1.22 1.62 17.14
N ALA A 35 1.63 2.89 17.25
CA ALA A 35 3.01 3.23 17.55
C ALA A 35 3.42 2.74 18.96
N GLY A 36 2.57 2.95 19.97
CA GLY A 36 2.80 2.50 21.34
C GLY A 36 2.61 0.98 21.55
N GLN A 37 1.94 0.30 20.63
CA GLN A 37 1.57 -1.13 20.75
C GLN A 37 2.25 -2.05 19.73
N ASN A 38 3.49 -1.75 19.33
CA ASN A 38 4.29 -2.56 18.37
C ASN A 38 3.69 -2.65 16.95
N GLY A 39 2.60 -1.95 16.66
CA GLY A 39 1.95 -1.90 15.35
C GLY A 39 2.76 -1.16 14.28
N HIS A 40 3.82 -0.44 14.65
CA HIS A 40 4.76 0.19 13.73
C HIS A 40 6.05 -0.63 13.53
N ASP A 41 6.21 -1.78 14.20
CA ASP A 41 7.30 -2.70 13.90
C ASP A 41 7.16 -3.28 12.49
N MET A 42 8.20 -3.12 11.67
CA MET A 42 8.12 -3.50 10.27
C MET A 42 8.06 -5.01 10.05
N GLY A 43 8.58 -5.83 10.98
CA GLY A 43 8.41 -7.28 10.94
C GLY A 43 6.94 -7.67 11.12
N TYR A 44 6.29 -7.08 12.12
CA TYR A 44 4.87 -7.28 12.39
C TYR A 44 3.97 -6.76 11.25
N ARG A 45 4.22 -5.56 10.73
CA ARG A 45 3.46 -5.02 9.60
C ARG A 45 3.59 -5.86 8.33
N MET A 46 4.78 -6.44 8.10
CA MET A 46 4.97 -7.39 7.01
C MET A 46 4.19 -8.69 7.23
N ALA A 47 4.12 -9.20 8.46
CA ALA A 47 3.32 -10.38 8.78
C ALA A 47 1.83 -10.15 8.47
N LEU A 48 1.27 -9.01 8.91
CA LEU A 48 -0.12 -8.62 8.57
C LEU A 48 -0.34 -8.55 7.06
N THR A 49 0.60 -7.95 6.32
CA THR A 49 0.47 -7.86 4.85
C THR A 49 0.47 -9.23 4.18
N ILE A 50 1.25 -10.18 4.70
CA ILE A 50 1.29 -11.55 4.19
C ILE A 50 -0.04 -12.27 4.46
N GLU A 51 -0.65 -12.01 5.61
CA GLU A 51 -1.98 -12.52 5.97
C GLU A 51 -3.05 -12.06 4.96
N GLU A 52 -3.19 -10.74 4.75
CA GLU A 52 -4.18 -10.20 3.80
C GLU A 52 -3.90 -10.60 2.34
N LEU A 53 -2.63 -10.76 1.96
CA LEU A 53 -2.29 -11.31 0.64
C LEU A 53 -2.74 -12.78 0.49
N GLY A 54 -2.73 -13.53 1.59
CA GLY A 54 -3.27 -14.89 1.65
C GLY A 54 -4.78 -14.91 1.49
N GLU A 55 -5.49 -13.98 2.14
CA GLU A 55 -6.95 -13.82 2.03
C GLU A 55 -7.36 -13.41 0.62
N LEU A 56 -6.70 -12.39 0.05
CA LEU A 56 -6.88 -11.99 -1.36
C LEU A 56 -6.63 -13.15 -2.33
N ALA A 57 -5.54 -13.90 -2.14
CA ALA A 57 -5.23 -15.06 -2.97
C ALA A 57 -6.32 -16.14 -2.86
N ALA A 58 -6.83 -16.39 -1.65
CA ALA A 58 -7.93 -17.33 -1.43
C ALA A 58 -9.23 -16.84 -2.09
N ALA A 59 -9.56 -15.55 -1.99
CA ALA A 59 -10.75 -14.97 -2.63
C ALA A 59 -10.72 -15.18 -4.16
N ILE A 60 -9.59 -14.86 -4.80
CA ILE A 60 -9.41 -15.02 -6.25
C ILE A 60 -9.44 -16.50 -6.66
N THR A 61 -8.62 -17.34 -6.04
CA THR A 61 -8.44 -18.74 -6.49
C THR A 61 -9.66 -19.61 -6.23
N LYS A 62 -10.49 -19.25 -5.24
CA LYS A 62 -11.75 -19.94 -4.94
C LYS A 62 -12.95 -19.35 -5.69
N GLY A 63 -12.75 -18.35 -6.55
CA GLY A 63 -13.82 -17.74 -7.33
C GLY A 63 -14.88 -17.07 -6.47
N LYS A 64 -14.48 -16.39 -5.39
CA LYS A 64 -15.39 -15.63 -4.54
C LYS A 64 -16.03 -14.46 -5.30
N PRO A 65 -17.16 -13.92 -4.82
CA PRO A 65 -17.74 -12.70 -5.37
C PRO A 65 -16.73 -11.55 -5.51
N LEU A 66 -16.94 -10.67 -6.49
CA LEU A 66 -16.07 -9.51 -6.71
C LEU A 66 -16.04 -8.56 -5.52
N GLU A 67 -17.14 -8.47 -4.77
CA GLU A 67 -17.22 -7.67 -3.54
C GLU A 67 -16.17 -8.13 -2.52
N GLU A 68 -16.08 -9.44 -2.27
CA GLU A 68 -15.06 -10.03 -1.37
C GLU A 68 -13.66 -9.74 -1.91
N CYS A 69 -13.40 -9.96 -3.22
CA CYS A 69 -12.09 -9.61 -3.79
C CYS A 69 -11.73 -8.12 -3.63
N ALA A 70 -12.72 -7.23 -3.72
CA ALA A 70 -12.51 -5.80 -3.58
C ALA A 70 -12.20 -5.38 -2.13
N GLU A 71 -12.81 -6.04 -1.15
CA GLU A 71 -12.53 -5.88 0.28
C GLU A 71 -11.06 -6.23 0.58
N GLU A 72 -10.63 -7.43 0.18
CA GLU A 72 -9.25 -7.90 0.36
C GLU A 72 -8.22 -6.99 -0.34
N MET A 73 -8.57 -6.45 -1.52
CA MET A 73 -7.72 -5.47 -2.20
C MET A 73 -7.62 -4.14 -1.43
N ALA A 74 -8.71 -3.72 -0.78
CA ALA A 74 -8.72 -2.52 0.06
C ALA A 74 -7.89 -2.73 1.32
N ASP A 75 -7.93 -3.91 1.95
CA ASP A 75 -7.12 -4.22 3.13
C ASP A 75 -5.63 -4.18 2.85
N VAL A 76 -5.19 -4.77 1.72
CA VAL A 76 -3.80 -4.66 1.25
C VAL A 76 -3.40 -3.19 1.03
N LEU A 77 -4.27 -2.37 0.44
CA LEU A 77 -4.01 -0.94 0.24
C LEU A 77 -3.89 -0.18 1.56
N ILE A 78 -4.81 -0.40 2.50
CA ILE A 78 -4.81 0.23 3.82
C ILE A 78 -3.55 -0.14 4.60
N LEU A 79 -3.14 -1.41 4.54
CA LEU A 79 -1.88 -1.85 5.13
C LEU A 79 -0.72 -1.07 4.53
N LEU A 80 -0.55 -1.05 3.20
CA LEU A 80 0.53 -0.32 2.54
C LEU A 80 0.57 1.18 2.91
N MET A 81 -0.60 1.82 2.96
CA MET A 81 -0.72 3.20 3.44
C MET A 81 -0.22 3.33 4.88
N GLY A 82 -0.61 2.42 5.77
CA GLY A 82 -0.14 2.41 7.15
C GLY A 82 1.36 2.10 7.29
N HIS A 83 1.97 1.33 6.38
CA HIS A 83 3.43 1.16 6.35
C HIS A 83 4.11 2.49 6.08
N SER A 84 3.57 3.29 5.18
CA SER A 84 4.12 4.62 4.88
C SER A 84 4.05 5.56 6.08
N LEU A 85 3.04 5.43 6.95
CA LEU A 85 2.98 6.14 8.23
C LEU A 85 4.07 5.66 9.20
N ALA A 86 4.20 4.34 9.40
CA ALA A 86 5.18 3.76 10.30
C ALA A 86 6.64 4.04 9.88
N MET A 87 6.88 4.17 8.58
CA MET A 87 8.21 4.44 8.01
C MET A 87 8.46 5.93 7.70
N GLU A 88 7.47 6.79 7.93
CA GLU A 88 7.49 8.21 7.52
C GLU A 88 7.91 8.40 6.05
N ILE A 89 7.28 7.65 5.15
CA ILE A 89 7.51 7.70 3.70
C ILE A 89 6.39 8.48 3.03
N ASP A 90 6.75 9.40 2.13
CA ASP A 90 5.78 9.97 1.19
C ASP A 90 5.47 8.93 0.09
N LEU A 91 4.45 8.11 0.34
CA LEU A 91 4.06 7.03 -0.56
C LEU A 91 3.52 7.54 -1.90
N LYS A 92 2.83 8.70 -1.93
CA LYS A 92 2.35 9.30 -3.18
C LYS A 92 3.52 9.73 -4.04
N ALA A 93 4.49 10.44 -3.47
CA ALA A 93 5.67 10.86 -4.22
C ALA A 93 6.52 9.67 -4.67
N ALA A 94 6.62 8.61 -3.85
CA ALA A 94 7.27 7.36 -4.22
C ALA A 94 6.54 6.66 -5.39
N PHE A 95 5.20 6.63 -5.35
CA PHE A 95 4.35 6.12 -6.42
C PHE A 95 4.58 6.90 -7.72
N GLU A 96 4.47 8.22 -7.71
CA GLU A 96 4.64 9.07 -8.89
C GLU A 96 6.03 8.89 -9.53
N LYS A 97 7.07 8.88 -8.69
CA LYS A 97 8.45 8.63 -9.15
C LYS A 97 8.58 7.24 -9.79
N LYS A 98 7.94 6.22 -9.21
CA LYS A 98 7.95 4.86 -9.78
C LYS A 98 7.16 4.82 -11.09
N TYR A 99 5.98 5.42 -11.13
CA TYR A 99 5.10 5.50 -12.29
C TYR A 99 5.79 6.14 -13.49
N ALA A 100 6.38 7.32 -13.31
CA ALA A 100 7.12 8.04 -14.36
C ALA A 100 8.28 7.22 -14.94
N ARG A 101 8.89 6.32 -14.16
CA ARG A 101 9.93 5.40 -14.63
C ARG A 101 9.35 4.21 -15.38
N ILE A 102 8.30 3.56 -14.86
CA ILE A 102 7.73 2.36 -15.51
C ILE A 102 7.07 2.67 -16.86
N MET A 103 6.50 3.87 -17.01
CA MET A 103 5.88 4.30 -18.28
C MET A 103 6.87 4.48 -19.43
N LYS A 104 8.18 4.51 -19.14
CA LYS A 104 9.24 4.60 -20.15
C LYS A 104 9.76 3.23 -20.60
N ARG A 105 9.29 2.15 -19.99
CA ARG A 105 9.81 0.80 -20.22
C ARG A 105 9.11 0.16 -21.42
N GLU A 106 9.87 -0.67 -22.14
CA GLU A 106 9.31 -1.53 -23.17
C GLU A 106 8.44 -2.62 -22.55
N ALA A 107 7.32 -2.93 -23.20
CA ALA A 107 6.50 -4.08 -22.86
C ALA A 107 7.11 -5.33 -23.51
N LEU A 108 7.43 -6.34 -22.70
CA LEU A 108 7.97 -7.62 -23.16
C LEU A 108 6.95 -8.73 -22.95
N GLN A 109 6.70 -9.56 -23.97
CA GLN A 109 5.86 -10.74 -23.82
C GLN A 109 6.62 -11.84 -23.06
N GLY A 110 6.13 -12.22 -21.88
CA GLY A 110 6.63 -13.35 -21.10
C GLY A 110 5.71 -14.58 -21.16
N ARG A 111 6.13 -15.67 -20.51
CA ARG A 111 5.40 -16.95 -20.47
C ARG A 111 3.98 -16.84 -19.91
N LEU A 112 3.79 -15.96 -18.93
CA LEU A 112 2.51 -15.79 -18.21
C LEU A 112 1.75 -14.52 -18.63
N GLY A 113 2.29 -13.74 -19.59
CA GLY A 113 1.70 -12.48 -20.01
C GLY A 113 2.74 -11.39 -20.26
N VAL A 114 2.25 -10.17 -20.49
CA VAL A 114 3.08 -8.99 -20.73
C VAL A 114 3.76 -8.55 -19.43
N ARG A 115 5.05 -8.24 -19.49
CA ARG A 115 5.85 -7.71 -18.38
C ARG A 115 6.48 -6.38 -18.79
N VAL A 116 6.39 -5.40 -17.90
CA VAL A 116 7.02 -4.07 -18.06
C VAL A 116 8.29 -4.03 -17.20
N THR A 117 9.45 -4.24 -17.80
CA THR A 117 10.72 -4.43 -17.08
C THR A 117 11.91 -3.73 -17.77
N GLU A 118 12.89 -3.30 -16.96
CA GLU A 118 14.20 -2.83 -17.45
C GLU A 118 15.18 -4.00 -17.67
N TYR A 119 14.93 -5.14 -17.03
CA TYR A 119 15.75 -6.33 -17.17
C TYR A 119 15.46 -7.02 -18.51
N ARG A 120 16.43 -6.94 -19.42
CA ARG A 120 16.51 -7.83 -20.57
C ARG A 120 17.16 -9.14 -20.09
N PRO A 121 16.53 -10.31 -20.31
CA PRO A 121 17.26 -11.56 -20.11
C PRO A 121 18.48 -11.54 -21.05
N GLU A 122 19.66 -11.83 -20.50
CA GLU A 122 20.87 -12.08 -21.30
C GLU A 122 20.66 -13.29 -22.22
#